data_AF-A0A819Y6G0-F1
#
_entry.id   AF-A0A819Y6G0-F1
#
_cell.length_a   1.000
_cell.length_b   1.000
_cell.length_c   1.000
_cell.angle_alpha   90.00
_cell.angle_beta   90.00
_cell.angle_gamma   90.00
#
_symmetry.space_group_name_H-M   'P 1'
#
loop_
_entity.id
_entity.type
_entity.pdbx_description
1 polymer ?
#
loop_
_entity_poly.entity_id
_entity_poly.type
_entity_poly.pdbx_seq_one_letter_code
_entity_poly.pdbx_strand_id
1 'polypeptide(L)'
;MSSKGALTNNEDYVKGVIKCAEKYSDYVIGFISQSRLTTDNKFIHCTPGIHLNHTGDQLGQQYVTPRQAIDGRGADILIVGRAITDSINRIKTCEEYQQEGYNVYEQLRNI
;
A
#
# COMPACT_ATOMS: atom_id res chain seq x y z
N MET A 1 -4.54 -1.63 -8.43
CA MET A 1 -4.12 -0.20 -8.40
C MET A 1 -5.05 0.58 -7.47
N SER A 2 -4.67 1.80 -7.09
CA SER A 2 -5.49 2.67 -6.21
C SER A 2 -6.47 3.59 -6.94
N SER A 3 -6.51 3.57 -8.27
CA SER A 3 -7.41 4.41 -9.07
C SER A 3 -8.78 3.76 -9.27
N LYS A 4 -9.82 4.60 -9.31
CA LYS A 4 -11.19 4.23 -9.66
C LYS A 4 -11.21 3.64 -11.07
N GLY A 5 -11.89 2.51 -11.23
CA GLY A 5 -12.01 1.83 -12.53
C GLY A 5 -10.77 1.06 -12.96
N ALA A 6 -9.84 0.76 -12.03
CA ALA A 6 -8.66 -0.03 -12.34
C ALA A 6 -9.01 -1.41 -12.93
N LEU A 7 -8.49 -1.70 -14.11
CA LEU A 7 -8.63 -3.00 -14.80
C LEU A 7 -7.85 -4.13 -14.12
N THR A 8 -6.96 -3.78 -13.18
CA THR A 8 -6.10 -4.71 -12.45
C THR A 8 -6.83 -5.52 -11.37
N ASN A 9 -8.13 -5.29 -11.18
CA ASN A 9 -8.90 -5.91 -10.10
C ASN A 9 -9.53 -7.26 -10.50
N ASN A 10 -9.41 -7.67 -11.77
CA ASN A 10 -9.83 -9.00 -12.20
C ASN A 10 -8.88 -10.07 -11.62
N GLU A 11 -9.47 -11.16 -11.12
CA GLU A 11 -8.76 -12.29 -10.52
C GLU A 11 -7.69 -12.91 -11.44
N ASP A 12 -7.96 -13.04 -12.74
CA ASP A 12 -7.01 -13.60 -13.71
C ASP A 12 -5.79 -12.70 -13.88
N TYR A 13 -6.00 -11.37 -13.86
CA TYR A 13 -4.90 -10.41 -13.90
C TYR A 13 -4.00 -10.57 -12.66
N VAL A 14 -4.61 -10.65 -11.48
CA VAL A 14 -3.89 -10.81 -10.20
C VAL A 14 -3.11 -12.13 -10.19
N LYS A 15 -3.74 -13.25 -10.58
CA LYS A 15 -3.08 -14.55 -10.70
C LYS A 15 -1.89 -14.52 -11.67
N GLY A 16 -2.05 -13.86 -12.81
CA GLY A 16 -0.98 -13.68 -13.78
C GLY A 16 0.22 -12.92 -13.22
N VAL A 17 -0.04 -11.83 -12.47
CA VAL A 17 1.01 -11.03 -11.81
C VAL A 17 1.74 -11.83 -10.74
N ILE A 18 1.02 -12.60 -9.90
CA ILE A 18 1.63 -13.46 -8.87
C ILE A 18 2.53 -14.51 -9.52
N LYS A 19 2.04 -15.22 -10.55
CA LYS A 19 2.84 -16.21 -11.29
C LYS A 19 4.09 -15.60 -11.93
N CYS A 20 4.00 -14.38 -12.44
CA CYS A 20 5.14 -13.67 -13.00
C CYS A 20 6.19 -13.38 -11.93
N ALA A 21 5.77 -12.87 -10.76
CA ALA A 21 6.68 -12.61 -9.64
C ALA A 21 7.35 -13.90 -9.13
N GLU A 22 6.59 -14.99 -9.00
CA GLU A 22 7.13 -16.30 -8.61
C GLU A 22 8.18 -16.81 -9.58
N LYS A 23 7.90 -16.73 -10.88
CA LYS A 23 8.79 -17.18 -11.95
C LYS A 23 10.12 -16.41 -11.98
N TYR A 24 10.10 -15.12 -11.69
CA TYR A 24 11.27 -14.24 -11.75
C TYR A 24 11.65 -13.73 -10.35
N SER A 25 11.57 -14.59 -9.33
CA SER A 25 11.75 -14.23 -7.92
C SER A 25 13.21 -13.93 -7.53
N ASP A 26 14.16 -14.18 -8.44
CA ASP A 26 15.54 -13.72 -8.36
C ASP A 26 15.70 -12.23 -8.69
N TYR A 27 14.69 -11.61 -9.30
CA TYR A 27 14.68 -10.20 -9.70
C TYR A 27 13.49 -9.41 -9.13
N VAL A 28 12.30 -10.00 -9.15
CA VAL A 28 11.07 -9.39 -8.65
C VAL A 28 11.01 -9.53 -7.13
N ILE A 29 11.01 -8.41 -6.43
CA ILE A 29 11.01 -8.37 -4.95
C ILE A 29 9.62 -8.22 -4.32
N GLY A 30 8.58 -7.93 -5.12
CA GLY A 30 7.28 -7.59 -4.56
C GLY A 30 6.29 -6.97 -5.54
N PHE A 31 5.28 -6.31 -4.98
CA PHE A 31 4.12 -5.80 -5.69
C PHE A 31 3.80 -4.35 -5.32
N ILE A 32 3.27 -3.62 -6.28
CA ILE A 32 2.48 -2.42 -6.03
C ILE A 32 1.00 -2.83 -6.01
N SER A 33 0.37 -2.79 -4.84
CA SER A 33 -1.00 -3.29 -4.68
C SER A 33 -1.77 -2.51 -3.61
N GLN A 34 -3.11 -2.58 -3.63
CA GLN A 34 -3.95 -1.98 -2.59
C GLN A 34 -4.27 -2.94 -1.44
N SER A 35 -3.90 -4.22 -1.59
CA SER A 35 -4.02 -5.30 -0.61
C SER A 35 -2.94 -6.36 -0.88
N ARG A 36 -2.66 -7.20 0.11
CA ARG A 36 -1.81 -8.38 -0.01
C ARG A 36 -2.33 -9.30 -1.12
N LEU A 37 -1.42 -9.71 -2.01
CA LEU A 37 -1.75 -10.57 -3.16
C LEU A 37 -1.37 -12.03 -2.91
N THR A 38 -0.36 -12.28 -2.08
CA THR A 38 0.14 -13.61 -1.74
C THR A 38 0.56 -13.70 -0.28
N THR A 39 0.50 -14.90 0.29
CA THR A 39 1.00 -15.22 1.63
C THR A 39 2.47 -15.63 1.64
N ASP A 40 3.13 -15.70 0.48
CA ASP A 40 4.56 -15.93 0.41
C ASP A 40 5.34 -14.70 0.93
N ASN A 41 6.00 -14.88 2.08
CA ASN A 41 6.67 -13.81 2.81
C ASN A 41 7.96 -13.30 2.13
N LYS A 42 8.39 -13.89 1.01
CA LYS A 42 9.53 -13.35 0.24
C LYS A 42 9.18 -12.08 -0.56
N PHE A 43 7.89 -11.84 -0.81
CA PHE A 43 7.44 -10.69 -1.60
C PHE A 43 6.91 -9.55 -0.74
N ILE A 44 7.44 -8.36 -0.98
CA ILE A 44 7.02 -7.12 -0.31
C ILE A 44 5.78 -6.53 -1.00
N HIS A 45 4.83 -6.01 -0.23
CA HIS A 45 3.66 -5.30 -0.74
C HIS A 45 3.76 -3.81 -0.41
N CYS A 46 3.97 -2.99 -1.44
CA CYS A 46 4.00 -1.54 -1.31
C CYS A 46 2.66 -0.95 -1.76
N THR A 47 2.02 -0.20 -0.87
CA THR A 47 0.64 0.28 -1.04
C THR A 47 0.59 1.78 -1.31
N PRO A 48 0.26 2.22 -2.54
CA PRO A 48 0.02 3.63 -2.86
C PRO A 48 -1.42 4.04 -2.59
N GLY A 49 -1.67 5.34 -2.63
CA GLY A 49 -3.00 5.85 -2.30
C GLY A 49 -3.24 5.84 -0.81
N ILE A 50 -2.28 6.37 -0.07
CA ILE A 50 -2.37 6.52 1.38
C ILE A 50 -2.72 7.97 1.72
N HIS A 51 -3.73 8.15 2.58
CA HIS A 51 -4.07 9.44 3.16
C HIS A 51 -4.81 9.24 4.49
N LEU A 52 -4.50 10.06 5.51
CA LEU A 52 -5.18 10.01 6.81
C LEU A 52 -6.65 10.49 6.74
N ASN A 53 -6.89 11.63 6.11
CA ASN A 53 -8.17 12.34 6.22
C ASN A 53 -9.03 12.37 4.95
N HIS A 54 -8.51 11.89 3.82
CA HIS A 54 -9.23 11.92 2.54
C HIS A 54 -9.46 10.50 2.02
N THR A 55 -10.55 10.31 1.31
CA THR A 55 -10.94 9.01 0.72
C THR A 55 -10.71 8.95 -0.80
N GLY A 56 -10.46 10.09 -1.45
CA GLY A 56 -10.06 10.16 -2.86
C GLY A 56 -9.80 11.59 -3.35
N ASP A 57 -9.59 11.74 -4.66
CA ASP A 57 -9.49 13.03 -5.34
C ASP A 57 -10.50 13.17 -6.51
N GLN A 58 -10.48 14.31 -7.19
CA GLN A 58 -11.36 14.58 -8.33
C GLN A 58 -10.94 13.87 -9.64
N LEU A 59 -9.76 13.24 -9.68
CA LEU A 59 -9.19 12.56 -10.84
C LEU A 59 -9.21 11.03 -10.68
N GLY A 60 -9.95 10.51 -9.70
CA GLY A 60 -10.18 9.08 -9.52
C GLY A 60 -9.16 8.38 -8.62
N GLN A 61 -8.25 9.09 -7.95
CA GLN A 61 -7.46 8.47 -6.88
C GLN A 61 -8.39 8.04 -5.74
N GLN A 62 -8.18 6.84 -5.21
CA GLN A 62 -8.82 6.37 -3.99
C GLN A 62 -7.77 6.23 -2.89
N TYR A 63 -8.13 6.63 -1.69
CA TYR A 63 -7.24 6.64 -0.55
C TYR A 63 -7.69 5.65 0.53
N VAL A 64 -6.71 5.12 1.25
CA VAL A 64 -6.88 4.37 2.49
C VAL A 64 -5.99 4.96 3.57
N THR A 65 -6.37 4.76 4.83
CA THR A 65 -5.53 5.20 5.95
C THR A 65 -4.31 4.29 6.12
N PRO A 66 -3.21 4.77 6.73
CA PRO A 66 -2.07 3.93 7.12
C PRO A 66 -2.50 2.67 7.88
N ARG A 67 -3.41 2.82 8.86
CA ARG A 67 -3.98 1.70 9.62
C ARG A 67 -4.67 0.69 8.71
N GLN A 68 -5.59 1.11 7.84
CA GLN A 68 -6.31 0.19 6.94
C GLN A 68 -5.39 -0.49 5.92
N ALA A 69 -4.32 0.18 5.50
CA ALA A 69 -3.36 -0.40 4.56
C ALA A 69 -2.58 -1.54 5.21
N ILE A 70 -2.09 -1.35 6.43
CA ILE A 70 -1.30 -2.35 7.16
C ILE A 70 -2.23 -3.40 7.77
N ASP A 71 -3.15 -2.96 8.63
CA ASP A 71 -4.15 -3.79 9.30
C ASP A 71 -5.42 -3.93 8.45
N GLY A 72 -5.73 -5.16 8.07
CA GLY A 72 -6.85 -5.53 7.21
C GLY A 72 -6.52 -5.65 5.72
N ARG A 73 -5.49 -4.95 5.21
CA ARG A 73 -5.04 -5.08 3.81
C ARG A 73 -3.62 -5.63 3.66
N GLY A 74 -2.84 -5.72 4.74
CA GLY A 74 -1.58 -6.46 4.79
C GLY A 74 -0.43 -5.82 4.02
N ALA A 75 -0.41 -4.49 3.89
CA ALA A 75 0.72 -3.74 3.34
C ALA A 75 1.96 -3.88 4.20
N ASP A 76 3.12 -3.99 3.55
CA ASP A 76 4.43 -3.95 4.23
C ASP A 76 5.00 -2.52 4.19
N ILE A 77 4.78 -1.78 3.08
CA ILE A 77 5.28 -0.43 2.87
C ILE A 77 4.15 0.50 2.44
N LEU A 78 4.11 1.71 3.00
CA LEU A 78 3.19 2.78 2.60
C LEU A 78 3.86 3.69 1.57
N ILE A 79 3.17 3.98 0.47
CA ILE A 79 3.61 4.98 -0.52
C ILE A 79 2.69 6.21 -0.40
N VAL A 80 3.23 7.26 0.22
CA VAL A 80 2.51 8.51 0.51
C VAL A 80 3.03 9.63 -0.38
N GLY A 81 2.13 10.31 -1.10
CA GLY A 81 2.46 11.42 -2.01
C GLY A 81 1.95 12.76 -1.50
N ARG A 82 0.89 13.28 -2.14
CA ARG A 82 0.28 14.60 -1.89
C ARG A 82 0.06 14.94 -0.43
N ALA A 83 -0.32 13.96 0.38
CA ALA A 83 -0.54 14.18 1.80
C ALA A 83 0.72 14.76 2.51
N ILE A 84 1.93 14.36 2.09
CA ILE A 84 3.19 14.90 2.57
C ILE A 84 3.64 16.10 1.71
N THR A 85 3.66 15.96 0.38
CA THR A 85 4.27 16.99 -0.50
C THR A 85 3.54 18.33 -0.46
N ASP A 86 2.24 18.30 -0.24
CA ASP A 86 1.37 19.49 -0.25
C ASP A 86 1.15 20.03 1.18
N SER A 87 1.72 19.37 2.19
CA SER A 87 1.64 19.81 3.58
C SER A 87 2.51 21.05 3.83
N ILE A 88 2.06 21.89 4.77
CA ILE A 88 2.80 23.08 5.22
C ILE A 88 4.13 22.68 5.88
N ASN A 89 4.13 21.59 6.66
CA ASN A 89 5.32 21.06 7.32
C ASN A 89 5.55 19.59 6.93
N ARG A 90 6.29 19.40 5.83
CA ARG A 90 6.54 18.08 5.23
C ARG A 90 7.26 17.11 6.16
N ILE A 91 8.19 17.59 6.98
CA ILE A 91 8.93 16.75 7.92
C ILE A 91 7.98 16.22 8.97
N LYS A 92 7.23 17.11 9.64
CA LYS A 92 6.26 16.72 10.65
C LYS A 92 5.20 15.77 10.08
N THR A 93 4.66 16.07 8.90
CA THR A 93 3.68 15.17 8.28
C THR A 93 4.30 13.83 7.91
N CYS A 94 5.54 13.77 7.41
CA CYS A 94 6.22 12.50 7.18
C CYS A 94 6.36 11.67 8.47
N GLU A 95 6.76 12.30 9.58
CA GLU A 95 6.85 11.65 10.90
C GLU A 95 5.49 11.12 11.37
N GLU A 96 4.41 11.88 11.17
CA GLU A 96 3.04 11.45 11.48
C GLU A 96 2.66 10.18 10.69
N TYR A 97 2.90 10.13 9.38
CA TYR A 97 2.62 8.94 8.56
C TYR A 97 3.50 7.75 8.93
N GLN A 98 4.78 7.98 9.26
CA GLN A 98 5.68 6.95 9.75
C GLN A 98 5.15 6.35 11.05
N GLN A 99 4.78 7.20 12.03
CA GLN A 99 4.31 6.75 13.32
C GLN A 99 2.98 6.01 13.23
N GLU A 100 2.02 6.53 12.45
CA GLU A 100 0.72 5.89 12.21
C GLU A 100 0.88 4.50 11.56
N GLY A 101 1.79 4.36 10.60
CA GLY A 101 2.07 3.08 9.98
C GLY A 101 2.80 2.12 10.93
N TYR A 102 3.93 2.56 11.48
CA TYR A 102 4.81 1.70 12.26
C TYR A 102 4.16 1.22 13.57
N ASN A 103 3.37 2.07 14.24
CA ASN A 103 2.64 1.67 15.44
C ASN A 103 1.65 0.53 15.16
N VAL A 104 1.00 0.53 13.99
CA VAL A 104 0.07 -0.53 13.60
C VAL A 104 0.83 -1.83 13.33
N TYR A 105 1.96 -1.75 12.63
CA TYR A 105 2.84 -2.89 12.43
C TYR A 105 3.31 -3.51 13.75
N GLU A 106 3.79 -2.70 14.70
CA GLU A 106 4.24 -3.17 16.02
C GLU A 106 3.09 -3.82 16.81
N GLN A 107 1.87 -3.29 16.72
CA GLN A 107 0.70 -3.92 17.34
C GLN A 107 0.43 -5.32 16.77
N LEU A 108 0.54 -5.50 15.46
CA LEU A 108 0.31 -6.79 14.80
C LEU A 108 1.44 -7.80 15.06
N ARG A 109 2.67 -7.34 15.25
CA ARG A 109 3.83 -8.20 15.54
C ARG A 109 3.79 -8.81 16.95
N ASN A 110 3.16 -8.12 17.90
CA ASN A 110 3.10 -8.52 19.31
C ASN A 110 1.92 -9.46 19.64
N ILE A 111 1.30 -10.05 18.62
CA ILE A 111 0.20 -11.03 18.69
C ILE A 111 0.72 -12.36 18.16
#